data_AF-A0A9D5QAG0-F1
#
_entry.id   AF-A0A9D5QAG0-F1
#
_cell.length_a   1.000
_cell.length_b   1.000
_cell.length_c   1.000
_cell.angle_alpha   90.00
_cell.angle_beta   90.00
_cell.angle_gamma   90.00
#
_symmetry.space_group_name_H-M   'P 1'
#
loop_
_entity.id
_entity.type
_entity.pdbx_description
1 polymer ?
#
loop_
_entity_poly.entity_id
_entity_poly.type
_entity_poly.pdbx_seq_one_letter_code
_entity_poly.pdbx_strand_id
1 'polypeptide(L)'
;MRTTLSRGKIRYWGVATTYEPRSAQDTFDTYRLRSAIEERFRQHKHFWHLHKFSTPDPALMETHIQFTLATYTLLQLYLHKKRLNNLAQKTIDTFRHHERMGTDCVIVYKDTNFAVFDLDYYTYEIADLNDEARDRIKDRMIELRKQRPAS
;
A
#
# COMPACT_ATOMS: atom_id res chain seq x y z
N MET A 1 8.00 -16.08 22.52
CA MET A 1 8.82 -16.32 21.31
C MET A 1 9.93 -15.28 21.23
N ARG A 2 11.13 -15.68 20.76
CA ARG A 2 12.30 -14.79 20.60
C ARG A 2 12.43 -14.38 19.14
N THR A 3 12.40 -13.08 18.84
CA THR A 3 12.68 -12.56 17.49
C THR A 3 13.95 -11.74 17.50
N THR A 4 14.88 -12.03 16.59
CA THR A 4 16.11 -11.26 16.39
C THR A 4 15.89 -10.22 15.29
N LEU A 5 16.07 -8.94 15.61
CA LEU A 5 15.95 -7.83 14.67
C LEU A 5 17.29 -7.59 13.95
N SER A 6 17.25 -6.87 12.83
CA SER A 6 18.47 -6.37 12.19
C SER A 6 19.24 -5.49 13.19
N ARG A 7 20.56 -5.76 13.35
CA ARG A 7 21.48 -5.26 14.41
C ARG A 7 21.54 -6.07 15.72
N GLY A 8 21.05 -7.31 15.74
CA GLY A 8 21.26 -8.22 16.90
C GLY A 8 20.41 -7.87 18.13
N LYS A 9 19.47 -6.93 18.02
CA LYS A 9 18.50 -6.64 19.08
C LYS A 9 17.54 -7.82 19.21
N ILE A 10 17.47 -8.38 20.41
CA ILE A 10 16.56 -9.48 20.75
C ILE A 10 15.28 -8.88 21.33
N ARG A 11 14.12 -9.28 20.81
CA ARG A 11 12.80 -8.93 21.36
C ARG A 11 12.10 -10.19 21.84
N TYR A 12 11.61 -10.13 23.07
CA TYR A 12 10.80 -11.19 23.68
C TYR A 12 9.33 -10.84 23.56
N TRP A 13 8.52 -11.84 23.22
CA TRP A 13 7.08 -11.71 23.11
C TRP A 13 6.38 -12.72 24.01
N GLY A 14 5.45 -12.24 24.83
CA GLY A 14 4.46 -13.04 25.54
C GLY A 14 3.07 -12.66 25.02
N VAL A 15 2.26 -13.66 24.67
CA VAL A 15 0.89 -13.48 24.21
C VAL A 15 -0.02 -14.28 25.12
N ALA A 16 -0.98 -13.62 25.76
CA ALA A 16 -2.03 -14.27 26.53
C ALA A 16 -3.25 -14.49 25.62
N THR A 17 -3.89 -15.64 25.74
CA THR A 17 -5.06 -16.01 24.95
C THR A 17 -6.08 -16.75 25.81
N THR A 18 -7.36 -16.65 25.43
CA THR A 18 -8.48 -17.33 26.08
C THR A 18 -8.90 -18.62 25.37
N TYR A 19 -8.43 -18.84 24.14
CA TYR A 19 -8.64 -20.08 23.40
C TYR A 19 -7.42 -20.99 23.51
N GLU A 20 -7.60 -22.29 23.34
CA GLU A 20 -6.51 -23.26 23.37
C GLU A 20 -5.85 -23.34 21.99
N PRO A 21 -4.62 -22.79 21.82
CA PRO A 21 -3.99 -22.74 20.52
C PRO A 21 -3.40 -24.10 20.15
N ARG A 22 -3.45 -24.46 18.87
CA ARG A 22 -2.89 -25.75 18.39
C ARG A 22 -1.37 -25.80 18.50
N SER A 23 -0.73 -24.64 18.46
CA SER A 23 0.71 -24.48 18.65
C SER A 23 1.02 -23.05 19.10
N ALA A 24 2.21 -22.83 19.64
CA ALA A 24 2.65 -21.47 19.94
C ALA A 24 2.67 -20.57 18.69
N GLN A 25 2.97 -21.13 17.52
CA GLN A 25 3.00 -20.41 16.25
C GLN A 25 1.62 -19.90 15.83
N ASP A 26 0.58 -20.70 16.03
CA ASP A 26 -0.82 -20.34 15.75
C ASP A 26 -1.27 -19.09 16.54
N THR A 27 -0.86 -18.99 17.81
CA THR A 27 -1.10 -17.80 18.63
C THR A 27 -0.42 -16.56 18.06
N PHE A 28 0.82 -16.72 17.56
CA PHE A 28 1.57 -15.61 16.97
C PHE A 28 1.06 -15.20 15.59
N ASP A 29 0.66 -16.16 14.75
CA ASP A 29 0.06 -15.89 13.45
C ASP A 29 -1.27 -15.14 13.61
N THR A 30 -2.08 -15.54 14.59
CA THR A 30 -3.29 -14.81 14.98
C THR A 30 -2.95 -13.41 15.47
N TYR A 31 -1.98 -13.27 16.37
CA TYR A 31 -1.55 -11.95 16.87
C TYR A 31 -0.99 -11.05 15.76
N ARG A 32 -0.40 -11.62 14.71
CA ARG A 32 0.13 -10.88 13.56
C ARG A 32 -0.97 -10.16 12.77
N LEU A 33 -2.22 -10.66 12.80
CA LEU A 33 -3.38 -9.99 12.19
C LEU A 33 -3.65 -8.61 12.80
N ARG A 34 -3.22 -8.36 14.04
CA ARG A 34 -3.32 -7.05 14.71
C ARG A 34 -2.69 -5.93 13.88
N SER A 35 -1.52 -6.18 13.27
CA SER A 35 -0.83 -5.20 12.43
C SER A 35 -1.62 -4.85 11.17
N ALA A 36 -2.38 -5.80 10.61
CA ALA A 36 -3.25 -5.54 9.48
C ALA A 36 -4.42 -4.62 9.86
N ILE A 37 -4.95 -4.76 11.08
CA ILE A 37 -5.99 -3.85 11.62
C ILE A 37 -5.44 -2.44 11.82
N GLU A 38 -4.25 -2.31 12.42
CA GLU A 38 -3.59 -1.00 12.61
C GLU A 38 -3.32 -0.28 11.28
N GLU A 39 -2.84 -1.02 10.28
CA GLU A 39 -2.63 -0.47 8.94
C GLU A 39 -3.94 -0.04 8.30
N ARG A 40 -4.99 -0.86 8.43
CA ARG A 40 -6.33 -0.50 7.97
C ARG A 40 -6.84 0.78 8.64
N PHE A 41 -6.62 0.97 9.94
CA PHE A 41 -6.96 2.23 10.61
C PHE A 41 -6.17 3.43 10.09
N ARG A 42 -4.87 3.27 9.81
CA ARG A 42 -4.08 4.30 9.13
C ARG A 42 -4.68 4.66 7.77
N GLN A 43 -5.11 3.66 7.01
CA GLN A 43 -5.69 3.89 5.69
C GLN A 43 -7.00 4.68 5.75
N HIS A 44 -7.91 4.34 6.67
CA HIS A 44 -9.13 5.10 6.89
C HIS A 44 -8.84 6.55 7.29
N LYS A 45 -7.92 6.76 8.24
CA LYS A 45 -7.58 8.11 8.70
C LYS A 45 -6.95 8.92 7.58
N HIS A 46 -5.90 8.42 6.95
CA HIS A 46 -5.08 9.20 6.03
C HIS A 46 -5.61 9.23 4.60
N PHE A 47 -6.02 8.09 4.05
CA PHE A 47 -6.39 7.97 2.63
C PHE A 47 -7.86 8.21 2.35
N TRP A 48 -8.75 7.89 3.30
CA TRP A 48 -10.16 8.28 3.21
C TRP A 48 -10.40 9.67 3.81
N HIS A 49 -9.32 10.36 4.20
CA HIS A 49 -9.35 11.74 4.66
C HIS A 49 -10.37 12.01 5.78
N LEU A 50 -10.67 11.02 6.62
CA LEU A 50 -11.57 11.17 7.77
C LEU A 50 -11.16 12.33 8.69
N HIS A 51 -9.86 12.63 8.75
CA HIS A 51 -9.30 13.74 9.54
C HIS A 51 -9.52 15.13 8.93
N LYS A 52 -9.94 15.24 7.66
CA LYS A 52 -10.13 16.52 6.97
C LYS A 52 -11.54 17.08 7.15
N PHE A 53 -12.51 16.26 7.52
CA PHE A 53 -13.87 16.71 7.81
C PHE A 53 -13.93 17.29 9.23
N SER A 54 -14.40 18.52 9.36
CA SER A 54 -14.55 19.20 10.64
C SER A 54 -15.91 19.89 10.69
N THR A 55 -16.64 19.68 11.78
CA THR A 55 -17.93 20.30 12.05
C THR A 55 -18.09 20.44 13.56
N PRO A 56 -18.74 21.52 14.05
CA PRO A 56 -19.09 21.64 15.47
C PRO A 56 -20.25 20.72 15.88
N ASP A 57 -21.00 20.17 14.93
CA ASP A 57 -22.12 19.27 15.19
C ASP A 57 -21.65 17.81 15.34
N PRO A 58 -21.76 17.21 16.54
CA PRO A 58 -21.33 15.84 16.77
C PRO A 58 -22.15 14.81 15.98
N ALA A 59 -23.45 15.04 15.75
CA ALA A 59 -24.29 14.11 15.01
C ALA A 59 -23.89 14.05 13.54
N LEU A 60 -23.54 15.21 12.96
CA LEU A 60 -23.03 15.28 11.60
C LEU A 60 -21.65 14.63 11.45
N MET A 61 -20.78 14.80 12.45
CA MET A 61 -19.48 14.12 12.51
C MET A 61 -19.63 12.60 12.54
N GLU A 62 -20.49 12.09 13.42
CA GLU A 62 -20.74 10.66 13.56
C GLU A 62 -21.32 10.08 12.26
N THR A 63 -22.31 10.76 11.69
CA THR A 63 -22.94 10.37 10.42
C THR A 63 -21.92 10.31 9.28
N HIS A 64 -21.04 11.31 9.18
CA HIS A 64 -19.96 11.33 8.18
C HIS A 64 -19.01 10.14 8.32
N ILE A 65 -18.60 9.81 9.55
CA ILE A 65 -17.73 8.66 9.83
C ILE A 65 -18.44 7.36 9.45
N GLN A 66 -19.69 7.17 9.88
CA GLN A 66 -20.47 5.97 9.59
C GLN A 66 -20.64 5.73 8.08
N PHE A 67 -21.04 6.76 7.32
CA PHE A 67 -21.19 6.63 5.87
C PHE A 67 -19.87 6.37 5.15
N THR A 68 -18.79 7.01 5.58
CA THR A 68 -17.45 6.77 5.01
C THR A 68 -17.00 5.32 5.24
N LEU A 69 -17.14 4.80 6.46
CA LEU A 69 -16.79 3.41 6.78
C LEU A 69 -17.69 2.38 6.06
N ALA A 70 -18.99 2.67 5.94
CA ALA A 70 -19.92 1.84 5.18
C ALA A 70 -19.54 1.79 3.69
N THR A 71 -19.22 2.94 3.10
CA THR A 71 -18.78 3.05 1.71
C THR A 71 -17.49 2.28 1.47
N TYR A 72 -16.49 2.42 2.34
CA TYR A 72 -15.27 1.62 2.28
C TYR A 72 -15.58 0.13 2.31
N THR A 73 -16.42 -0.31 3.25
CA THR A 73 -16.76 -1.73 3.41
C THR A 73 -17.45 -2.30 2.17
N LEU A 74 -18.41 -1.57 1.60
CA LEU A 74 -19.09 -1.97 0.37
C LEU A 74 -18.12 -2.06 -0.82
N LEU A 75 -17.20 -1.10 -0.94
CA LEU A 75 -16.15 -1.12 -1.96
C LEU A 75 -15.24 -2.34 -1.79
N GLN A 76 -14.80 -2.65 -0.57
CA GLN A 76 -13.99 -3.83 -0.27
C GLN A 76 -14.71 -5.14 -0.64
N LEU A 77 -16.00 -5.24 -0.30
CA LEU A 77 -16.83 -6.40 -0.66
C LEU A 77 -16.98 -6.55 -2.18
N TYR A 78 -17.19 -5.45 -2.89
CA TYR A 78 -17.27 -5.44 -4.35
C TYR A 78 -15.98 -5.97 -4.99
N LEU A 79 -14.82 -5.46 -4.54
CA LEU A 79 -13.51 -5.86 -5.04
C LEU A 79 -13.21 -7.33 -4.76
N HIS A 80 -13.58 -7.78 -3.56
CA HIS A 80 -13.46 -9.18 -3.18
C HIS A 80 -14.29 -10.09 -4.09
N LYS A 81 -15.55 -9.73 -4.32
CA LYS A 81 -16.47 -10.48 -5.19
C LYS A 81 -15.98 -10.55 -6.64
N LYS A 82 -15.32 -9.51 -7.15
CA LYS A 82 -14.77 -9.44 -8.52
C LYS A 82 -13.41 -10.16 -8.67
N ARG A 83 -12.91 -10.86 -7.63
CA ARG A 83 -11.55 -11.43 -7.57
C ARG A 83 -10.43 -10.42 -7.81
N LEU A 84 -10.73 -9.13 -7.61
CA LEU A 84 -9.77 -8.04 -7.63
C LEU A 84 -9.13 -7.88 -6.24
N ASN A 85 -8.85 -9.00 -5.56
CA ASN A 85 -8.29 -8.99 -4.21
C ASN A 85 -6.95 -8.26 -4.12
N ASN A 86 -6.17 -8.26 -5.21
CA ASN A 86 -4.94 -7.47 -5.34
C ASN A 86 -5.21 -5.95 -5.35
N LEU A 87 -6.44 -5.53 -5.62
CA LEU A 87 -6.86 -4.14 -5.54
C LEU A 87 -7.63 -3.83 -4.26
N ALA A 88 -8.17 -4.81 -3.54
CA ALA A 88 -8.83 -4.59 -2.24
C ALA A 88 -7.96 -3.79 -1.25
N GLN A 89 -6.64 -3.94 -1.30
CA GLN A 89 -5.71 -3.15 -0.47
C GLN A 89 -5.34 -1.77 -1.03
N LYS A 90 -5.83 -1.38 -2.21
CA LYS A 90 -5.51 -0.12 -2.90
C LYS A 90 -6.56 0.96 -2.60
N THR A 91 -6.14 2.22 -2.62
CA THR A 91 -6.96 3.39 -2.25
C THR A 91 -7.94 3.78 -3.37
N ILE A 92 -9.04 4.50 -3.06
CA ILE A 92 -9.93 5.13 -4.08
C ILE A 92 -9.16 5.94 -5.13
N ASP A 93 -8.12 6.67 -4.73
CA ASP A 93 -7.27 7.41 -5.67
C ASP A 93 -6.49 6.48 -6.58
N THR A 94 -6.00 5.36 -6.05
CA THR A 94 -5.39 4.29 -6.86
C THR A 94 -6.41 3.66 -7.80
N PHE A 95 -7.68 3.53 -7.41
CA PHE A 95 -8.75 3.07 -8.28
C PHE A 95 -9.07 4.03 -9.41
N ARG A 96 -9.25 5.33 -9.11
CA ARG A 96 -9.44 6.38 -10.11
C ARG A 96 -8.25 6.50 -11.05
N HIS A 97 -7.05 6.22 -10.55
CA HIS A 97 -5.83 6.18 -11.33
C HIS A 97 -5.77 4.93 -12.22
N HIS A 98 -6.10 3.74 -11.71
CA HIS A 98 -6.20 2.49 -12.49
C HIS A 98 -7.29 2.55 -13.56
N GLU A 99 -8.44 3.17 -13.28
CA GLU A 99 -9.48 3.42 -14.29
C GLU A 99 -9.05 4.42 -15.37
N ARG A 100 -8.04 5.26 -15.10
CA ARG A 100 -7.44 6.19 -16.06
C ARG A 100 -6.21 5.61 -16.77
N MET A 101 -5.62 4.52 -16.28
CA MET A 101 -4.42 3.93 -16.85
C MET A 101 -4.79 3.01 -18.01
N GLY A 102 -4.10 3.22 -19.13
CA GLY A 102 -4.00 2.18 -20.15
C GLY A 102 -3.33 0.94 -19.58
N THR A 103 -3.41 -0.16 -20.31
CA THR A 103 -2.96 -1.51 -19.94
C THR A 103 -1.51 -1.63 -19.44
N ASP A 104 -0.70 -0.57 -19.58
CA ASP A 104 0.73 -0.53 -19.28
C ASP A 104 1.06 0.51 -18.19
N CYS A 105 1.67 0.05 -17.09
CA CYS A 105 2.07 0.93 -15.98
C CYS A 105 3.55 0.78 -15.62
N VAL A 106 4.17 1.88 -15.19
CA VAL A 106 5.56 1.96 -14.75
C VAL A 106 5.61 2.29 -13.26
N ILE A 107 6.34 1.49 -12.48
CA ILE A 107 6.55 1.73 -11.05
C ILE A 107 7.99 2.19 -10.83
N VAL A 108 8.14 3.38 -10.26
CA VAL A 108 9.44 3.98 -9.94
C VAL A 108 9.66 3.95 -8.43
N TYR A 109 10.82 3.45 -8.01
CA TYR A 109 11.22 3.38 -6.60
C TYR A 109 12.36 4.35 -6.31
N LYS A 110 12.27 5.07 -5.18
CA LYS A 110 13.36 5.85 -4.62
C LYS A 110 13.35 5.71 -3.10
N ASP A 111 14.34 5.01 -2.57
CA ASP A 111 14.50 4.72 -1.14
C ASP A 111 13.23 4.10 -0.52
N THR A 112 12.52 4.84 0.34
CA THR A 112 11.27 4.42 0.99
C THR A 112 10.02 4.82 0.24
N ASN A 113 10.16 5.55 -0.87
CA ASN A 113 9.05 6.13 -1.62
C ASN A 113 8.89 5.40 -2.96
N PHE A 114 7.66 5.33 -3.44
CA PHE A 114 7.35 4.81 -4.77
C PHE A 114 6.30 5.69 -5.45
N ALA A 115 6.36 5.72 -6.78
CA ALA A 115 5.38 6.37 -7.63
C ALA A 115 4.95 5.39 -8.72
N VAL A 116 3.69 5.49 -9.14
CA VAL A 116 3.10 4.69 -10.22
C VAL A 116 2.70 5.66 -11.32
N PHE A 117 3.09 5.36 -12.55
CA PHE A 117 2.86 6.17 -13.73
C PHE A 117 2.24 5.34 -14.84
N ASP A 118 1.46 5.97 -15.71
CA ASP A 118 1.03 5.39 -16.98
C ASP A 118 2.26 5.31 -17.89
N LEU A 119 2.36 4.27 -18.74
CA LEU A 119 3.52 4.11 -19.62
C LEU A 119 3.72 5.32 -20.54
N ASP A 120 2.65 5.87 -21.11
CA ASP A 120 2.74 7.00 -22.03
C ASP A 120 3.18 8.26 -21.27
N TYR A 121 2.60 8.49 -20.09
CA TYR A 121 2.95 9.61 -19.24
C TYR A 121 4.40 9.52 -18.74
N TYR A 122 4.81 8.36 -18.26
CA TYR A 122 6.19 8.12 -17.85
C TYR A 122 7.16 8.36 -19.01
N THR A 123 6.84 7.88 -20.20
CA THR A 123 7.69 8.05 -21.39
C THR A 123 7.80 9.52 -21.79
N TYR A 124 6.69 10.26 -21.73
CA TYR A 124 6.69 11.71 -21.96
C TYR A 124 7.60 12.44 -20.96
N GLU A 125 7.43 12.19 -19.66
CA GLU A 125 8.24 12.83 -18.61
C GLU A 125 9.73 12.52 -18.77
N ILE A 126 10.08 11.28 -19.14
CA ILE A 126 11.48 10.89 -19.42
C ILE A 126 12.03 11.60 -20.66
N ALA A 127 11.20 11.80 -21.69
CA ALA A 127 11.59 12.48 -22.92
C ALA A 127 11.80 14.00 -22.70
N ASP A 128 11.04 14.60 -21.78
CA ASP A 128 11.11 16.03 -21.43
C ASP A 128 12.23 16.36 -20.42
N LEU A 129 12.93 15.36 -19.89
CA LEU A 129 14.07 15.60 -19.00
C LEU A 129 15.17 16.42 -19.69
N ASN A 130 15.82 17.29 -18.91
CA ASN A 130 17.02 17.99 -19.34
C ASN A 130 18.13 16.99 -19.78
N ASP A 131 19.03 17.46 -20.64
CA ASP A 131 20.01 16.59 -21.31
C ASP A 131 20.85 15.78 -20.30
N GLU A 132 21.29 16.40 -19.20
CA GLU A 132 22.10 15.75 -18.16
C GLU A 132 21.34 14.64 -17.39
N ALA A 133 20.07 14.84 -17.05
CA ALA A 133 19.26 13.81 -16.42
C ALA A 133 18.93 12.67 -17.40
N ARG A 134 18.67 13.02 -18.66
CA ARG A 134 18.35 12.07 -19.73
C ARG A 134 19.54 11.15 -20.01
N ASP A 135 20.75 11.70 -20.10
CA ASP A 135 21.96 10.92 -20.39
C ASP A 135 22.33 10.00 -19.23
N ARG A 136 22.18 10.45 -17.97
CA ARG A 136 22.34 9.56 -16.80
C ARG A 136 21.40 8.36 -16.83
N ILE A 137 20.15 8.56 -17.24
CA ILE A 137 19.18 7.47 -17.36
C ILE A 137 19.57 6.54 -18.51
N LYS A 138 20.00 7.07 -19.66
CA LYS A 138 20.49 6.26 -20.79
C LYS A 138 21.68 5.39 -20.39
N ASP A 139 22.68 5.97 -19.74
CA ASP A 139 23.87 5.25 -19.28
C ASP A 139 23.49 4.13 -18.31
N ARG A 140 22.59 4.44 -17.36
CA ARG A 140 22.09 3.44 -16.40
C ARG A 140 21.34 2.31 -17.09
N MET A 141 20.54 2.60 -18.11
CA MET A 141 19.83 1.57 -18.89
C MET A 141 20.79 0.67 -19.68
N ILE A 142 21.87 1.24 -20.23
CA ILE A 142 22.92 0.50 -20.92
C ILE A 142 23.66 -0.43 -19.95
N GLU A 143 24.02 0.05 -18.75
CA GLU A 143 24.62 -0.76 -17.70
C GLU A 143 23.73 -1.95 -17.30
N LEU A 144 22.45 -1.69 -17.05
CA LEU A 144 21.49 -2.72 -16.67
C LEU A 144 21.27 -3.75 -17.78
N ARG A 145 21.31 -3.33 -19.05
CA ARG A 145 21.23 -4.25 -20.20
C ARG A 145 22.44 -5.19 -20.26
N LYS A 146 23.64 -4.70 -19.94
CA LYS A 146 24.87 -5.52 -19.89
C LYS A 146 24.86 -6.53 -18.73
N GLN A 147 24.14 -6.24 -17.65
CA GLN A 147 24.05 -7.10 -16.46
C GLN A 147 22.97 -8.19 -16.56
N ARG A 148 22.08 -8.15 -17.56
CA ARG A 148 21.09 -9.21 -17.76
C ARG A 148 21.76 -10.41 -18.46
N PRO A 149 21.71 -11.63 -17.88
CA PRO A 149 22.12 -12.82 -18.61
C PRO A 149 21.24 -12.99 -19.85
N ALA A 150 21.83 -13.41 -20.96
CA ALA A 150 21.08 -13.82 -22.14
C ALA A 150 20.24 -15.04 -21.76
N SER A 151 18.93 -14.83 -21.64
CA SER A 151 17.92 -15.88 -21.55
C SER A 151 17.71 -16.53 -22.91
#